data_AF-A0A2U1CXA6-F1
#
_entry.id   AF-A0A2U1CXA6-F1
#
_cell.length_a   1.000
_cell.length_b   1.000
_cell.length_c   1.000
_cell.angle_alpha   90.00
_cell.angle_beta   90.00
_cell.angle_gamma   90.00
#
_symmetry.space_group_name_H-M   'P 1'
#
loop_
_entity.id
_entity.type
_entity.pdbx_description
1 polymer ?
#
loop_
_entity_poly.entity_id
_entity_poly.type
_entity_poly.pdbx_seq_one_letter_code
_entity_poly.pdbx_strand_id
1 'polypeptide(L)' 'MPTYQIHLDERQTLPERLKKKAAELGLTPEQLIRRFIVSGMADDGSDSEPAIPGEMLEDALIKNDVYK' A
#
# COMPACT_ATOMS: atom_id res chain seq x y z
N MET A 1 33.15 2.22 29.74
CA MET A 1 32.20 1.16 29.33
C MET A 1 32.16 1.16 27.82
N PRO A 2 32.35 0.02 27.14
CA PRO A 2 32.25 -0.02 25.69
C PRO A 2 30.79 0.18 25.27
N THR A 3 30.57 1.06 24.30
CA THR A 3 29.25 1.34 23.71
C THR A 3 29.14 0.56 22.41
N TYR A 4 28.12 -0.29 22.30
CA TYR A 4 27.81 -1.03 21.07
C TYR A 4 26.69 -0.31 20.32
N GLN A 5 26.92 0.01 19.04
CA GLN A 5 25.88 0.54 18.16
C GLN A 5 25.27 -0.61 17.35
N ILE A 6 23.98 -0.85 17.55
CA ILE A 6 23.20 -1.83 16.80
C ILE A 6 22.41 -1.08 15.72
N HIS A 7 22.71 -1.34 14.46
CA HIS A 7 21.93 -0.83 13.33
C HIS A 7 20.87 -1.86 12.93
N LEU A 8 19.60 -1.53 13.14
CA LEU A 8 18.47 -2.31 12.64
C LEU A 8 18.08 -1.79 11.25
N ASP A 9 18.27 -2.62 10.22
CA ASP A 9 17.68 -2.40 8.90
C ASP A 9 16.30 -3.09 8.86
N GLU A 10 15.24 -2.30 8.89
CA GLU A 10 13.87 -2.79 8.83
C GLU A 10 13.64 -3.71 7.60
N ARG A 11 14.34 -3.43 6.49
CA ARG A 11 14.22 -4.20 5.25
C ARG A 11 14.93 -5.56 5.30
N GLN A 12 15.93 -5.74 6.16
CA GLN A 12 16.52 -7.07 6.38
C GLN A 12 15.57 -8.01 7.10
N THR A 13 14.69 -7.49 7.95
CA THR A 13 13.72 -8.32 8.70
C THR A 13 12.42 -8.59 7.93
N LEU A 14 12.12 -7.79 6.91
CA LEU A 14 10.90 -7.91 6.11
C LEU A 14 10.75 -9.29 5.44
N PRO A 15 11.79 -9.87 4.79
CA PRO A 15 11.69 -11.21 4.20
C PRO A 15 11.32 -12.29 5.21
N GLU A 16 11.94 -12.27 6.40
CA GLU A 16 11.68 -13.25 7.45
C GLU A 16 10.30 -13.07 8.08
N ARG A 17 9.86 -11.82 8.29
CA ARG A 17 8.50 -11.52 8.75
C ARG A 17 7.45 -11.98 7.73
N LEU A 18 7.72 -11.81 6.44
CA LEU A 18 6.82 -12.22 5.36
C LEU A 18 6.72 -13.75 5.28
N LYS A 19 7.85 -14.46 5.37
CA LYS A 19 7.87 -15.95 5.46
C LYS A 19 7.09 -16.45 6.67
N LYS A 20 7.32 -15.87 7.84
CA LYS A 20 6.61 -16.24 9.08
C LYS A 20 5.09 -16.05 8.93
N LYS A 21 4.67 -14.89 8.44
CA LYS A 21 3.24 -14.57 8.25
C LYS A 21 2.58 -15.44 7.18
N ALA A 22 3.32 -15.83 6.13
CA ALA A 22 2.83 -16.76 5.12
C ALA A 22 2.61 -18.17 5.72
N ALA A 23 3.57 -18.65 6.51
CA ALA A 23 3.47 -19.94 7.20
C ALA A 23 2.29 -20.01 8.20
N GLU A 24 2.07 -18.94 8.97
CA GLU A 24 0.91 -18.82 9.90
C GLU A 24 -0.44 -18.94 9.18
N LEU A 25 -0.49 -18.57 7.90
CA LEU A 25 -1.70 -18.61 7.07
C LEU A 25 -1.77 -19.84 6.16
N GLY A 26 -0.78 -20.76 6.23
CA GLY A 26 -0.69 -21.92 5.34
C GLY A 26 -0.45 -21.55 3.86
N LEU A 27 0.17 -20.38 3.61
CA LEU A 27 0.43 -19.84 2.28
C LEU A 27 1.93 -19.84 1.99
N THR A 28 2.28 -19.75 0.70
CA THR A 28 3.64 -19.35 0.31
C THR A 28 3.81 -17.83 0.40
N PRO A 29 5.04 -17.33 0.56
CA PRO A 29 5.37 -15.90 0.45
C PRO A 29 4.74 -15.21 -0.77
N GLU A 30 4.81 -15.84 -1.94
CA GLU A 30 4.31 -15.32 -3.21
C GLU A 30 2.77 -15.22 -3.21
N GLN A 31 2.10 -16.21 -2.63
CA GLN A 31 0.64 -16.19 -2.47
C GLN A 31 0.20 -15.07 -1.51
N LEU A 32 0.96 -14.85 -0.43
CA LEU A 32 0.70 -13.75 0.50
C LEU A 32 0.89 -12.39 -0.19
N ILE A 33 1.97 -12.21 -0.95
CA ILE A 33 2.23 -10.99 -1.73
C ILE A 33 1.10 -10.75 -2.73
N ARG A 34 0.70 -11.77 -3.49
CA ARG A 34 -0.40 -11.67 -4.45
C ARG A 34 -1.71 -11.26 -3.77
N ARG A 35 -2.01 -11.84 -2.61
CA ARG A 35 -3.21 -11.47 -1.82
C ARG A 35 -3.16 -10.02 -1.36
N PHE A 36 -1.99 -9.54 -0.90
CA PHE A 36 -1.81 -8.13 -0.52
C PHE A 36 -2.03 -7.19 -1.69
N ILE A 37 -1.44 -7.49 -2.86
CA ILE A 37 -1.61 -6.68 -4.07
C ILE A 37 -3.08 -6.66 -4.51
N VAL A 38 -3.73 -7.83 -4.59
CA VAL A 38 -5.14 -7.91 -5.00
C VAL A 38 -6.06 -7.19 -4.01
N SER A 39 -5.82 -7.30 -2.71
CA SER A 39 -6.63 -6.61 -1.70
C SER A 39 -6.40 -5.10 -1.72
N GLY A 40 -5.15 -4.66 -1.90
CA GLY A 40 -4.84 -3.23 -2.02
C GLY A 40 -5.38 -2.60 -3.31
N MET A 41 -5.34 -3.35 -4.42
CA MET A 41 -5.91 -2.92 -5.71
C MET A 41 -7.44 -3.04 -5.76
N ALA A 42 -8.06 -3.78 -4.82
CA ALA A 42 -9.52 -3.83 -4.73
C ALA A 42 -10.11 -2.49 -4.23
N ASP A 43 -9.34 -1.73 -3.43
CA ASP A 43 -9.72 -0.38 -2.98
C ASP A 43 -9.48 0.70 -4.04
N ASP A 44 -8.58 0.47 -5.02
CA ASP A 44 -8.43 1.33 -6.22
C ASP A 44 -9.65 1.22 -7.17
N GLY A 45 -10.61 0.35 -6.88
CA GLY A 45 -11.82 0.17 -7.67
C GLY A 45 -12.87 1.30 -7.56
N SER A 46 -12.65 2.31 -6.71
CA SER A 46 -13.58 3.44 -6.58
C SER A 46 -13.33 4.62 -7.52
N ASP A 47 -12.29 4.59 -8.36
CA ASP A 47 -12.12 5.51 -9.50
C ASP A 47 -13.10 5.21 -10.66
N SER A 48 -14.25 4.61 -10.35
CA SER A 48 -15.28 4.24 -11.34
C SER A 48 -16.28 5.36 -11.60
N GLU A 49 -16.20 6.50 -10.91
CA GLU A 49 -17.00 7.67 -11.27
C GLU A 49 -16.20 8.54 -12.26
N PRO A 50 -16.71 8.76 -13.49
CA PRO A 50 -16.05 9.65 -14.42
C PRO A 50 -15.92 11.04 -13.79
N ALA A 51 -14.73 11.63 -13.90
CA ALA A 51 -14.44 12.95 -13.35
C ALA A 51 -15.53 13.95 -13.76
N ILE A 52 -16.05 14.70 -12.80
CA ILE A 52 -17.10 15.68 -13.04
C ILE A 52 -16.49 16.86 -13.81
N PRO A 53 -16.97 17.19 -15.02
CA PRO A 53 -16.42 18.30 -15.79
C PRO A 53 -16.71 19.65 -15.11
N GLY A 54 -15.68 20.49 -15.06
CA GLY A 54 -15.78 21.89 -14.65
C GLY A 54 -15.87 22.83 -15.85
N GLU A 55 -16.42 24.03 -15.65
CA GLU A 55 -16.35 25.10 -16.66
C GLU A 55 -14.93 25.69 -16.77
N MET A 56 -14.12 25.51 -15.72
CA MET A 56 -12.70 25.88 -15.64
C MET A 56 -11.91 24.79 -14.89
N LEU A 57 -10.58 24.85 -14.96
CA LEU A 57 -9.70 23.87 -14.30
C LEU A 57 -9.92 23.82 -12.78
N GLU A 58 -10.04 24.99 -12.15
CA GLU A 58 -10.25 25.12 -10.70
C GLU A 58 -11.58 24.51 -10.28
N ASP A 59 -12.63 24.73 -11.07
CA ASP A 59 -13.96 24.17 -10.86
C ASP A 59 -13.96 22.64 -11.00
N ALA A 60 -13.22 22.10 -11.98
CA ALA A 60 -13.04 20.66 -12.12
C ALA A 60 -12.29 20.05 -10.91
N LEU A 61 -11.26 20.73 -10.39
CA LEU A 61 -10.50 20.25 -9.23
C LEU A 61 -11.34 20.26 -7.94
N ILE A 62 -12.19 21.27 -7.74
CA ILE A 62 -13.10 21.35 -6.59
C ILE A 62 -14.20 20.27 -6.69
N LYS A 63 -14.82 20.12 -7.86
CA LYS A 63 -15.89 19.12 -8.09
C LYS A 63 -15.43 17.68 -7.91
N ASN A 64 -14.13 17.41 -8.11
CA ASN A 64 -13.53 16.09 -7.92
C ASN A 64 -12.74 15.97 -6.59
N ASP A 65 -12.98 16.88 -5.64
CA ASP A 65 -12.40 16.87 -4.27
C ASP A 65 -10.85 16.85 -4.24
N VAL A 66 -10.21 17.35 -5.30
CA VAL A 66 -8.74 17.46 -5.41
C VAL A 66 -8.21 18.76 -4.77
N TYR A 67 -9.07 19.77 -4.66
CA TYR A 67 -8.74 21.11 -4.15
C TYR A 67 -9.93 21.69 -3.38
N LYS A 68 -9.67 22.41 -2.27
CA LYS A 68 -10.72 23.01 -1.41
C LYS A 68 -10.82 24.52 -1.56
#